data_AF-A0A352CCD9-F1
#
_entry.id   AF-A0A352CCD9-F1
#
_cell.length_a   1.000
_cell.length_b   1.000
_cell.length_c   1.000
_cell.angle_alpha   90.00
_cell.angle_beta   90.00
_cell.angle_gamma   90.00
#
_symmetry.space_group_name_H-M   'P 1'
#
loop_
_entity.id
_entity.type
_entity.pdbx_description
1 polymer ?
#
loop_
_entity_poly.entity_id
_entity_poly.type
_entity_poly.pdbx_seq_one_letter_code
_entity_poly.pdbx_strand_id
1 'polypeptide(L)'
;MRPTNPQNDLFLFNAFPIMWGRPSTTATGEVRKEIVPSLFCKMGALLTPIDTPGPLLRRRSVQLRAGARHSCYRYIAPFRAMRRARLLLRCDLRIARACVNEPPARLTARPIPMRCVLRPKFLRGHFFRKLLMMFLAATAASACQPSGDVASADLRVAGAIAAYVNGEPIFVSDVIFEAESQERIERGARLQPNDEVFQSVLQDLIDYKVLAGEALTRQLDQSEGARFRLQSARDKILSNLLIEDVVADQVTETAIRRMFDEQMSLLQLGSEARLRHILVETEQQANQIKAQLDGGADFAQLAFERSLDEATRAEGGDLGYVSLDALMPAMSRTAQATEIGQISAPFQSQLGWHILKVEDRRAEAPPTLDEMRPQIVRHMTLDEISRLTERIRQSATIEVLAQSPAP
;
A
#
# COMPACT_ATOMS: atom_id res chain seq x y z
N MET A 1 -1.56 9.15 -48.60
CA MET A 1 -2.96 9.64 -48.54
C MET A 1 -3.83 8.65 -47.77
N ARG A 2 -4.08 8.91 -46.48
CA ARG A 2 -5.30 8.62 -45.68
C ARG A 2 -5.00 9.11 -44.25
N PRO A 3 -5.99 9.63 -43.50
CA PRO A 3 -5.70 10.45 -42.32
C PRO A 3 -5.49 9.64 -41.04
N THR A 4 -4.57 10.08 -40.20
CA THR A 4 -4.54 9.76 -38.77
C THR A 4 -5.52 10.64 -38.01
N ASN A 5 -6.32 10.05 -37.13
CA ASN A 5 -7.35 10.70 -36.33
C ASN A 5 -6.74 11.36 -35.07
N PRO A 6 -6.82 12.69 -34.88
CA PRO A 6 -6.54 13.34 -33.61
C PRO A 6 -7.83 13.47 -32.80
N GLN A 7 -7.98 12.69 -31.72
CA GLN A 7 -8.98 12.98 -30.70
C GLN A 7 -8.31 13.77 -29.57
N ASN A 8 -8.97 14.86 -29.15
CA ASN A 8 -8.48 15.75 -28.12
C ASN A 8 -8.72 15.14 -26.73
N ASP A 9 -7.67 14.83 -26.00
CA ASP A 9 -7.74 14.61 -24.56
C ASP A 9 -7.56 15.96 -23.82
N LEU A 10 -8.68 16.65 -23.60
CA LEU A 10 -8.73 17.84 -22.75
C LEU A 10 -8.67 17.43 -21.27
N PHE A 11 -7.51 17.64 -20.63
CA PHE A 11 -7.35 17.44 -19.18
C PHE A 11 -7.01 18.75 -18.45
N LEU A 12 -8.02 19.62 -18.36
CA LEU A 12 -8.07 20.65 -17.32
C LEU A 12 -8.34 19.95 -15.97
N PHE A 13 -7.46 20.13 -15.00
CA PHE A 13 -7.63 19.54 -13.66
C PHE A 13 -8.69 20.28 -12.86
N ASN A 14 -9.96 19.84 -12.92
CA ASN A 14 -10.93 20.19 -11.88
C ASN A 14 -12.09 19.19 -11.73
N ALA A 15 -12.56 19.06 -10.49
CA ALA A 15 -13.77 18.37 -10.02
C ALA A 15 -14.09 16.92 -10.46
N PHE A 16 -14.20 16.03 -9.48
CA PHE A 16 -14.95 14.76 -9.58
C PHE A 16 -16.47 15.02 -9.61
N PRO A 17 -17.25 14.42 -10.53
CA PRO A 17 -18.69 14.30 -10.38
C PRO A 17 -19.15 12.82 -10.30
N ILE A 18 -20.11 12.56 -9.40
CA ILE A 18 -20.69 11.22 -9.20
C ILE A 18 -21.62 10.86 -10.37
N MET A 19 -21.46 9.68 -10.95
CA MET A 19 -22.36 9.18 -12.00
C MET A 19 -23.78 8.94 -11.48
N TRP A 20 -24.76 9.61 -12.09
CA TRP A 20 -26.14 9.14 -12.20
C TRP A 20 -26.59 9.23 -13.66
N GLY A 21 -27.16 8.13 -14.19
CA GLY A 21 -27.39 7.96 -15.63
C GLY A 21 -28.55 8.78 -16.19
N ARG A 22 -28.45 9.16 -17.46
CA ARG A 22 -29.59 9.67 -18.25
C ARG A 22 -30.45 8.50 -18.78
N PRO A 23 -31.78 8.59 -18.74
CA PRO A 23 -32.66 7.63 -19.41
C PRO A 23 -32.72 7.89 -20.93
N SER A 24 -32.82 6.81 -21.72
CA SER A 24 -33.10 6.87 -23.16
C SER A 24 -34.60 6.78 -23.46
N THR A 25 -35.08 7.56 -24.41
CA THR A 25 -36.50 7.61 -24.80
C THR A 25 -36.82 6.69 -25.98
N THR A 26 -37.69 5.71 -25.78
CA THR A 26 -38.48 5.06 -26.85
C THR A 26 -39.88 4.74 -26.30
N ALA A 27 -40.93 5.03 -27.08
CA ALA A 27 -42.31 4.96 -26.61
C ALA A 27 -43.17 3.99 -27.43
N THR A 28 -43.58 2.87 -26.82
CA THR A 28 -44.76 2.03 -27.12
C THR A 28 -44.91 1.00 -25.99
N GLY A 29 -46.08 0.74 -25.39
CA GLY A 29 -47.36 1.42 -25.58
C GLY A 29 -48.58 0.55 -25.31
N GLU A 30 -48.85 0.13 -24.06
CA GLU A 30 -50.18 -0.35 -23.67
C GLU A 30 -50.48 -0.06 -22.19
N VAL A 31 -51.77 0.03 -21.84
CA VAL A 31 -52.24 0.56 -20.54
C VAL A 31 -53.21 -0.40 -19.85
N ARG A 32 -52.87 -0.82 -18.62
CA ARG A 32 -53.86 -1.22 -17.61
C ARG A 32 -53.54 -0.53 -16.28
N LYS A 33 -54.59 -0.15 -15.56
CA LYS A 33 -54.53 0.63 -14.31
C LYS A 33 -54.79 -0.31 -13.12
N GLU A 34 -54.06 -0.14 -12.01
CA GLU A 34 -54.61 -0.34 -10.66
C GLU A 34 -53.74 0.32 -9.55
N ILE A 35 -54.18 1.50 -9.11
CA ILE A 35 -54.32 1.99 -7.71
C ILE A 35 -53.27 1.45 -6.70
N VAL A 36 -52.18 2.17 -6.33
CA VAL A 36 -52.09 3.26 -5.28
C VAL A 36 -52.51 2.76 -3.87
N PRO A 37 -51.79 3.01 -2.74
CA PRO A 37 -50.82 4.09 -2.45
C PRO A 37 -49.46 3.69 -1.81
N SER A 38 -48.66 4.71 -1.49
CA SER A 38 -47.41 4.68 -0.71
C SER A 38 -47.60 5.01 0.79
N LEU A 39 -46.65 4.57 1.63
CA LEU A 39 -45.96 5.27 2.76
C LEU A 39 -45.02 4.22 3.41
N PHE A 40 -43.75 4.41 3.78
CA PHE A 40 -42.97 5.50 4.41
C PHE A 40 -43.14 5.64 5.95
N CYS A 41 -41.99 5.71 6.65
CA CYS A 41 -41.74 6.16 8.03
C CYS A 41 -41.92 5.22 9.26
N LYS A 42 -40.76 4.93 9.88
CA LYS A 42 -40.38 5.12 11.31
C LYS A 42 -41.07 4.38 12.48
N MET A 43 -40.17 3.78 13.30
CA MET A 43 -40.13 3.79 14.78
C MET A 43 -41.21 3.04 15.59
N GLY A 44 -40.82 2.55 16.77
CA GLY A 44 -41.75 2.24 17.88
C GLY A 44 -41.54 0.88 18.52
N ALA A 45 -40.84 0.84 19.66
CA ALA A 45 -40.69 -0.36 20.49
C ALA A 45 -41.98 -0.73 21.27
N LEU A 46 -41.97 -1.92 21.91
CA LEU A 46 -42.64 -2.34 23.17
C LEU A 46 -43.50 -3.63 23.10
N LEU A 47 -43.15 -4.57 24.00
CA LEU A 47 -44.03 -5.48 24.77
C LEU A 47 -44.87 -6.59 24.07
N THR A 48 -44.33 -7.82 24.10
CA THR A 48 -44.82 -9.03 24.84
C THR A 48 -46.34 -9.25 25.14
N PRO A 49 -46.80 -10.51 25.39
CA PRO A 49 -46.43 -11.83 24.83
C PRO A 49 -47.71 -12.67 24.47
N ILE A 50 -47.92 -13.87 25.08
CA ILE A 50 -49.07 -14.82 24.99
C ILE A 50 -48.99 -15.74 23.74
N ASP A 51 -48.66 -17.05 23.84
CA ASP A 51 -49.37 -18.23 24.43
C ASP A 51 -50.51 -18.78 23.53
N THR A 52 -50.82 -20.10 23.35
CA THR A 52 -50.36 -21.40 23.93
C THR A 52 -50.72 -22.60 22.95
N PRO A 53 -51.08 -23.86 23.34
CA PRO A 53 -50.15 -24.94 23.74
C PRO A 53 -50.37 -26.36 23.15
N GLY A 54 -49.30 -27.19 23.20
CA GLY A 54 -49.33 -28.62 23.60
C GLY A 54 -49.85 -29.67 22.59
N PRO A 55 -50.11 -30.93 23.02
CA PRO A 55 -49.81 -31.53 24.34
C PRO A 55 -49.15 -32.95 24.34
N LEU A 56 -48.19 -33.17 25.27
CA LEU A 56 -48.11 -34.28 26.26
C LEU A 56 -48.08 -35.78 25.78
N LEU A 57 -47.67 -36.83 26.55
CA LEU A 57 -47.65 -37.11 28.00
C LEU A 57 -46.47 -38.05 28.44
N ARG A 58 -45.78 -37.69 29.55
CA ARG A 58 -45.55 -38.47 30.83
C ARG A 58 -44.81 -39.85 30.85
N ARG A 59 -44.07 -40.26 31.91
CA ARG A 59 -43.67 -39.64 33.23
C ARG A 59 -42.54 -40.41 33.99
N ARG A 60 -41.73 -39.64 34.77
CA ARG A 60 -41.01 -40.00 36.04
C ARG A 60 -39.85 -41.04 35.95
N SER A 61 -38.79 -41.03 36.78
CA SER A 61 -38.45 -40.31 38.05
C SER A 61 -36.94 -39.92 38.10
N VAL A 62 -36.49 -38.78 38.68
CA VAL A 62 -35.88 -38.61 40.06
C VAL A 62 -34.54 -39.37 40.25
N GLN A 63 -33.35 -38.81 40.63
CA GLN A 63 -32.92 -37.50 41.21
C GLN A 63 -31.36 -37.26 41.05
N LEU A 64 -30.90 -35.99 40.90
CA LEU A 64 -29.61 -35.36 41.39
C LEU A 64 -28.22 -35.99 41.00
N ARG A 65 -27.02 -35.35 40.92
CA ARG A 65 -26.40 -33.97 40.93
C ARG A 65 -24.88 -34.18 40.59
N ALA A 66 -23.96 -33.23 40.31
CA ALA A 66 -23.95 -31.83 39.81
C ALA A 66 -22.48 -31.37 39.52
N GLY A 67 -22.28 -30.29 38.74
CA GLY A 67 -20.98 -29.64 38.44
C GLY A 67 -20.66 -29.65 36.92
N ALA A 68 -20.52 -28.56 36.16
CA ALA A 68 -19.81 -27.26 36.29
C ALA A 68 -18.29 -27.38 35.98
N ARG A 69 -17.63 -26.51 35.19
CA ARG A 69 -17.91 -25.11 34.76
C ARG A 69 -17.53 -24.84 33.28
N HIS A 70 -17.87 -23.66 32.77
CA HIS A 70 -17.23 -23.01 31.60
C HIS A 70 -16.30 -21.86 32.08
N SER A 71 -15.47 -21.30 31.19
CA SER A 71 -14.57 -20.16 31.47
C SER A 71 -14.39 -19.25 30.25
N CYS A 72 -14.36 -17.92 30.43
CA CYS A 72 -14.01 -16.94 29.38
C CYS A 72 -13.75 -15.52 29.98
N TYR A 73 -13.12 -14.64 29.19
CA TYR A 73 -12.71 -13.23 29.47
C TYR A 73 -11.64 -13.05 30.59
N ARG A 74 -10.41 -12.53 30.39
CA ARG A 74 -9.77 -11.52 29.48
C ARG A 74 -9.78 -10.08 30.07
N TYR A 75 -8.68 -9.35 29.82
CA TYR A 75 -8.40 -7.89 29.92
C TYR A 75 -7.47 -7.33 31.05
N ILE A 76 -6.51 -6.52 30.58
CA ILE A 76 -5.54 -5.55 31.19
C ILE A 76 -4.56 -5.97 32.31
N ALA A 77 -3.32 -5.49 32.15
CA ALA A 77 -2.28 -5.30 33.17
C ALA A 77 -2.42 -3.85 33.78
N PRO A 78 -1.37 -3.14 34.24
CA PRO A 78 -0.09 -3.56 34.84
C PRO A 78 0.08 -3.01 36.27
N PHE A 79 1.09 -3.46 37.03
CA PHE A 79 1.77 -2.56 37.98
C PHE A 79 3.19 -3.01 38.33
N ARG A 80 4.06 -2.03 38.64
CA ARG A 80 5.43 -2.24 39.13
C ARG A 80 5.44 -2.56 40.63
N ALA A 81 6.29 -3.48 41.07
CA ALA A 81 7.14 -3.28 42.27
C ALA A 81 8.26 -4.33 42.36
N MET A 82 9.52 -3.90 42.34
CA MET A 82 10.60 -4.69 42.93
C MET A 82 10.55 -4.56 44.46
N ARG A 83 10.66 -5.66 45.22
CA ARG A 83 11.25 -5.61 46.57
C ARG A 83 11.92 -6.92 46.98
N ARG A 84 13.24 -6.91 46.82
CA ARG A 84 14.30 -7.62 47.56
C ARG A 84 13.90 -8.78 48.48
N ALA A 85 14.42 -9.96 48.11
CA ALA A 85 15.19 -10.87 48.97
C ALA A 85 14.57 -11.45 50.26
N ARG A 86 14.58 -12.78 50.33
CA ARG A 86 15.58 -13.47 51.15
C ARG A 86 16.02 -14.79 50.52
N LEU A 87 17.33 -15.00 50.47
CA LEU A 87 17.94 -16.32 50.32
C LEU A 87 18.05 -16.98 51.71
N LEU A 88 18.49 -18.24 51.76
CA LEU A 88 18.54 -19.12 52.94
C LEU A 88 17.13 -19.63 53.32
N LEU A 89 16.91 -20.93 53.55
CA LEU A 89 17.84 -21.90 54.15
C LEU A 89 17.96 -23.22 53.34
N ARG A 90 19.05 -23.96 53.54
CA ARG A 90 19.12 -25.39 53.20
C ARG A 90 18.32 -26.20 54.22
N CYS A 91 17.80 -27.37 53.81
CA CYS A 91 18.02 -28.58 54.60
C CYS A 91 17.94 -29.82 53.70
N ASP A 92 18.91 -30.71 53.87
CA ASP A 92 19.11 -31.92 53.07
C ASP A 92 18.48 -33.17 53.72
N LEU A 93 18.47 -34.25 52.92
CA LEU A 93 18.69 -35.64 53.36
C LEU A 93 17.53 -36.41 54.04
N ARG A 94 17.19 -37.58 53.45
CA ARG A 94 17.08 -38.95 54.05
C ARG A 94 15.88 -39.76 53.49
N ILE A 95 15.93 -41.10 53.36
CA ILE A 95 17.04 -42.07 53.12
C ILE A 95 16.41 -43.41 52.65
N ALA A 96 17.04 -44.13 51.70
CA ALA A 96 16.78 -45.55 51.35
C ALA A 96 15.34 -45.91 50.88
N ARG A 97 14.99 -47.14 50.45
CA ARG A 97 15.73 -48.44 50.36
C ARG A 97 15.25 -49.24 49.12
N ALA A 98 16.02 -50.26 48.72
CA ALA A 98 15.80 -51.03 47.47
C ALA A 98 14.88 -52.27 47.65
N CYS A 99 14.79 -53.10 46.58
CA CYS A 99 14.10 -54.40 46.42
C CYS A 99 12.63 -54.32 45.90
N VAL A 100 12.10 -55.22 45.03
CA VAL A 100 12.71 -56.34 44.25
C VAL A 100 11.78 -56.80 43.09
N ASN A 101 12.35 -57.43 42.05
CA ASN A 101 11.76 -58.28 40.98
C ASN A 101 10.80 -57.76 39.87
N GLU A 102 11.09 -58.28 38.66
CA GLU A 102 10.26 -58.35 37.43
C GLU A 102 9.59 -59.77 37.32
N PRO A 103 9.25 -60.33 36.12
CA PRO A 103 8.10 -60.06 35.25
C PRO A 103 7.25 -61.34 34.99
N PRO A 104 6.39 -61.35 33.95
CA PRO A 104 6.65 -62.24 32.78
C PRO A 104 6.51 -61.48 31.43
N ALA A 105 7.26 -61.72 30.35
CA ALA A 105 7.56 -62.96 29.60
C ALA A 105 6.31 -63.55 28.87
N ARG A 106 6.33 -63.97 27.59
CA ARG A 106 7.34 -63.94 26.49
C ARG A 106 6.63 -64.23 25.14
N LEU A 107 7.30 -64.03 23.99
CA LEU A 107 7.18 -64.69 22.65
C LEU A 107 7.56 -63.70 21.52
N THR A 108 8.82 -63.48 21.12
CA THR A 108 9.71 -64.28 20.24
C THR A 108 9.24 -64.51 18.78
N ALA A 109 9.80 -63.75 17.81
CA ALA A 109 10.20 -64.25 16.48
C ALA A 109 10.98 -63.20 15.63
N ARG A 110 12.17 -63.58 15.13
CA ARG A 110 12.97 -62.97 14.02
C ARG A 110 14.12 -63.97 13.71
N PRO A 111 14.78 -63.93 12.54
CA PRO A 111 14.31 -63.60 11.18
C PRO A 111 14.72 -64.67 10.13
N ILE A 112 14.16 -64.66 8.91
CA ILE A 112 14.73 -65.37 7.74
C ILE A 112 14.60 -64.49 6.48
N PRO A 113 15.66 -64.29 5.67
CA PRO A 113 15.59 -63.55 4.41
C PRO A 113 15.31 -64.47 3.21
N MET A 114 14.41 -64.08 2.31
CA MET A 114 14.27 -64.72 1.00
C MET A 114 15.26 -64.14 -0.02
N ARG A 115 16.11 -65.00 -0.59
CA ARG A 115 16.76 -64.74 -1.88
C ARG A 115 15.80 -65.12 -3.00
N CYS A 116 15.44 -64.18 -3.86
CA CYS A 116 14.91 -64.49 -5.19
C CYS A 116 16.02 -64.32 -6.23
N VAL A 117 16.37 -65.42 -6.92
CA VAL A 117 17.32 -65.42 -8.04
C VAL A 117 16.58 -65.84 -9.30
N LEU A 118 16.47 -64.94 -10.27
CA LEU A 118 15.99 -65.23 -11.62
C LEU A 118 16.98 -64.64 -12.63
N ARG A 119 17.43 -65.47 -13.56
CA ARG A 119 18.52 -65.14 -14.50
C ARG A 119 17.97 -64.43 -15.75
N PRO A 120 18.67 -63.42 -16.31
CA PRO A 120 18.40 -62.96 -17.66
C PRO A 120 18.74 -64.06 -18.69
N LYS A 121 17.99 -64.14 -19.79
CA LYS A 121 18.28 -65.02 -20.93
C LYS A 121 19.28 -64.37 -21.89
N PHE A 122 20.20 -65.16 -22.43
CA PHE A 122 21.30 -64.73 -23.30
C PHE A 122 21.12 -65.23 -24.74
N LEU A 123 21.12 -64.32 -25.73
CA LEU A 123 21.25 -64.58 -27.17
C LEU A 123 22.03 -63.38 -27.76
N ARG A 124 23.36 -63.43 -27.95
CA ARG A 124 24.17 -64.06 -29.04
C ARG A 124 23.92 -63.48 -30.44
N GLY A 125 24.98 -62.90 -31.04
CA GLY A 125 25.00 -62.43 -32.46
C GLY A 125 25.88 -61.17 -32.69
N HIS A 126 27.22 -61.23 -32.60
CA HIS A 126 28.16 -61.54 -33.70
C HIS A 126 28.49 -60.46 -34.77
N PHE A 127 28.40 -59.17 -34.46
CA PHE A 127 29.30 -58.12 -35.01
C PHE A 127 29.76 -57.22 -33.82
N PHE A 128 30.95 -56.61 -33.76
CA PHE A 128 31.99 -56.34 -34.76
C PHE A 128 33.38 -56.38 -34.07
N ARG A 129 34.19 -57.44 -34.26
CA ARG A 129 35.50 -57.60 -33.57
C ARG A 129 36.61 -58.10 -34.49
N LYS A 130 36.86 -57.37 -35.58
CA LYS A 130 38.02 -57.53 -36.47
C LYS A 130 38.27 -56.23 -37.27
N LEU A 131 38.97 -55.28 -36.66
CA LEU A 131 39.89 -54.41 -37.41
C LEU A 131 41.12 -54.18 -36.52
N LEU A 132 42.29 -54.54 -37.06
CA LEU A 132 43.57 -54.56 -36.37
C LEU A 132 44.46 -53.49 -37.00
N MET A 133 45.21 -52.78 -36.13
CA MET A 133 46.36 -51.90 -36.41
C MET A 133 46.79 -51.68 -37.87
N MET A 134 46.79 -50.40 -38.30
CA MET A 134 47.85 -49.84 -39.14
C MET A 134 47.95 -48.31 -38.92
N PHE A 135 49.12 -47.71 -39.21
CA PHE A 135 49.54 -46.34 -38.78
C PHE A 135 49.63 -46.17 -37.25
N LEU A 136 50.80 -46.10 -36.59
CA LEU A 136 52.20 -45.98 -37.02
C LEU A 136 52.64 -44.57 -37.47
N ALA A 137 53.70 -44.08 -36.82
CA ALA A 137 54.41 -42.79 -36.93
C ALA A 137 53.74 -41.56 -36.28
N ALA A 138 54.48 -40.59 -35.71
CA ALA A 138 55.80 -40.61 -35.03
C ALA A 138 56.06 -39.24 -34.35
N THR A 139 56.83 -39.25 -33.25
CA THR A 139 57.70 -38.15 -32.77
C THR A 139 57.28 -36.67 -32.92
N ALA A 140 57.04 -36.01 -31.78
CA ALA A 140 57.76 -34.78 -31.42
C ALA A 140 57.86 -34.68 -29.90
N ALA A 141 59.06 -34.45 -29.38
CA ALA A 141 59.26 -34.06 -27.98
C ALA A 141 59.61 -32.57 -27.93
N SER A 142 58.96 -31.82 -27.05
CA SER A 142 59.43 -30.49 -26.67
C SER A 142 59.06 -30.23 -25.21
N ALA A 143 60.07 -30.23 -24.35
CA ALA A 143 59.98 -29.76 -22.98
C ALA A 143 60.86 -28.52 -22.87
N CYS A 144 60.24 -27.34 -22.90
CA CYS A 144 60.84 -26.06 -22.53
C CYS A 144 59.77 -25.19 -21.85
N GLN A 145 60.24 -24.40 -20.89
CA GLN A 145 59.46 -23.51 -20.02
C GLN A 145 59.36 -22.10 -20.67
N PRO A 146 58.87 -21.01 -20.03
CA PRO A 146 58.21 -20.90 -18.72
C PRO A 146 56.94 -20.01 -18.67
N SER A 147 56.00 -20.40 -17.82
CA SER A 147 55.05 -19.52 -17.09
C SER A 147 54.44 -20.40 -15.99
N GLY A 148 54.69 -20.18 -14.70
CA GLY A 148 54.74 -18.88 -14.01
C GLY A 148 53.34 -18.65 -13.47
N ASP A 149 53.18 -18.72 -12.15
CA ASP A 149 51.85 -18.75 -11.51
C ASP A 149 51.08 -17.45 -11.77
N VAL A 150 50.22 -17.48 -12.79
CA VAL A 150 49.16 -16.49 -12.96
C VAL A 150 48.08 -16.80 -11.93
N ALA A 151 48.37 -16.43 -10.68
CA ALA A 151 47.33 -15.96 -9.79
C ALA A 151 46.59 -14.86 -10.56
N SER A 152 45.35 -15.15 -10.98
CA SER A 152 44.53 -14.25 -11.79
C SER A 152 44.00 -13.12 -10.91
N ALA A 153 44.89 -12.20 -10.58
CA ALA A 153 44.59 -10.99 -9.84
C ALA A 153 43.74 -10.03 -10.67
N ASP A 154 43.10 -9.09 -9.96
CA ASP A 154 42.73 -7.77 -10.48
C ASP A 154 41.75 -7.73 -11.65
N LEU A 155 40.63 -8.45 -11.50
CA LEU A 155 39.36 -8.06 -12.14
C LEU A 155 38.16 -8.09 -11.18
N ARG A 156 38.36 -7.51 -9.99
CA ARG A 156 37.27 -7.03 -9.12
C ARG A 156 37.75 -6.02 -8.09
N VAL A 157 37.23 -4.79 -8.17
CA VAL A 157 37.04 -3.96 -6.97
C VAL A 157 35.85 -4.54 -6.21
N ALA A 158 36.07 -5.66 -5.53
CA ALA A 158 35.23 -6.03 -4.41
C ALA A 158 35.60 -5.10 -3.25
N GLY A 159 34.60 -4.55 -2.54
CA GLY A 159 34.87 -3.65 -1.43
C GLY A 159 35.74 -4.30 -0.34
N ALA A 160 36.41 -3.49 0.47
CA ALA A 160 37.08 -4.02 1.66
C ALA A 160 36.08 -4.80 2.51
N ILE A 161 36.48 -5.96 3.05
CA ILE A 161 35.57 -6.80 3.85
C ILE A 161 35.47 -6.18 5.25
N ALA A 162 34.23 -5.93 5.69
CA ALA A 162 33.91 -5.35 6.99
C ALA A 162 33.79 -6.41 8.09
N ALA A 163 33.19 -7.57 7.76
CA ALA A 163 33.06 -8.72 8.67
C ALA A 163 32.86 -10.03 7.90
N TYR A 164 32.87 -11.16 8.63
CA TYR A 164 32.38 -12.45 8.15
C TYR A 164 31.32 -13.01 9.10
N VAL A 165 30.25 -13.58 8.56
CA VAL A 165 29.20 -14.29 9.31
C VAL A 165 29.01 -15.67 8.69
N ASN A 166 29.23 -16.73 9.46
CA ASN A 166 29.18 -18.13 9.00
C ASN A 166 30.05 -18.45 7.76
N GLY A 167 31.06 -17.62 7.48
CA GLY A 167 31.93 -17.73 6.29
C GLY A 167 31.51 -16.85 5.11
N GLU A 168 30.30 -16.28 5.12
CA GLU A 168 29.91 -15.24 4.16
C GLU A 168 30.54 -13.89 4.54
N PRO A 169 31.12 -13.13 3.60
CA PRO A 169 31.56 -11.77 3.86
C PRO A 169 30.37 -10.80 3.99
N ILE A 170 30.59 -9.72 4.74
CA ILE A 170 29.91 -8.44 4.61
C ILE A 170 30.96 -7.46 4.09
N PHE A 171 30.69 -6.78 2.97
CA PHE A 171 31.59 -5.78 2.41
C PHE A 171 31.28 -4.38 2.97
N VAL A 172 32.28 -3.49 2.95
CA VAL A 172 32.11 -2.05 3.26
C VAL A 172 31.04 -1.41 2.38
N SER A 173 30.89 -1.85 1.13
CA SER A 173 29.80 -1.42 0.23
C SER A 173 28.42 -1.74 0.78
N ASP A 174 28.26 -2.87 1.46
CA ASP A 174 26.98 -3.35 1.95
C ASP A 174 26.54 -2.51 3.16
N VAL A 175 27.50 -2.15 4.02
CA VAL A 175 27.30 -1.24 5.16
C VAL A 175 26.96 0.19 4.69
N ILE A 176 27.59 0.67 3.62
CA ILE A 176 27.29 1.98 3.03
C ILE A 176 25.89 1.97 2.40
N PHE A 177 25.57 0.96 1.57
CA PHE A 177 24.26 0.84 0.94
C PHE A 177 23.13 0.70 1.97
N GLU A 178 23.34 -0.02 3.07
CA GLU A 178 22.35 -0.13 4.14
C GLU A 178 22.25 1.15 5.00
N ALA A 179 23.33 1.93 5.12
CA ALA A 179 23.26 3.25 5.76
C ALA A 179 22.48 4.26 4.88
N GLU A 180 22.59 4.17 3.56
CA GLU A 180 21.77 4.93 2.60
C GLU A 180 20.31 4.46 2.60
N SER A 181 20.06 3.14 2.58
CA SER A 181 18.71 2.54 2.54
C SER A 181 17.87 2.87 3.77
N GLN A 182 18.52 3.04 4.92
CA GLN A 182 17.91 3.45 6.19
C GLN A 182 17.93 4.96 6.44
N GLU A 183 18.28 5.78 5.44
CA GLU A 183 18.37 7.25 5.53
C GLU A 183 19.31 7.77 6.65
N ARG A 184 20.27 6.95 7.10
CA ARG A 184 21.26 7.33 8.12
C ARG A 184 22.39 8.20 7.56
N ILE A 185 22.59 8.18 6.24
CA ILE A 185 23.48 9.06 5.48
C ILE A 185 22.80 9.49 4.17
N GLU A 186 23.25 10.61 3.58
CA GLU A 186 22.85 11.01 2.23
C GLU A 186 23.46 10.07 1.17
N ARG A 187 22.76 9.86 0.05
CA ARG A 187 23.27 9.01 -1.05
C ARG A 187 24.56 9.59 -1.65
N GLY A 188 25.60 8.76 -1.75
CA GLY A 188 26.94 9.15 -2.17
C GLY A 188 27.80 9.81 -1.09
N ALA A 189 27.31 9.91 0.16
CA ALA A 189 28.11 10.43 1.26
C ALA A 189 29.28 9.49 1.62
N ARG A 190 30.40 10.08 2.05
CA ARG A 190 31.56 9.30 2.52
C ARG A 190 31.35 8.84 3.95
N LEU A 191 31.11 7.55 4.13
CA LEU A 191 31.11 6.83 5.41
C LEU A 191 32.36 5.95 5.52
N GLN A 192 33.00 5.90 6.69
CA GLN A 192 34.26 5.21 6.93
C GLN A 192 34.15 4.15 8.05
N PRO A 193 34.99 3.09 8.05
CA PRO A 193 34.89 2.00 9.02
C PRO A 193 35.02 2.40 10.49
N ASN A 194 35.66 3.55 10.80
CA ASN A 194 35.83 4.07 12.15
C ASN A 194 34.66 4.95 12.63
N ASP A 195 33.66 5.22 11.80
CA ASP A 195 32.58 6.14 12.12
C ASP A 195 31.46 5.40 12.89
N GLU A 196 30.83 6.04 13.88
CA GLU A 196 29.84 5.40 14.77
C GLU A 196 28.63 4.83 13.99
N VAL A 197 28.17 5.56 12.97
CA VAL A 197 27.10 5.12 12.07
C VAL A 197 27.48 3.83 11.33
N PHE A 198 28.73 3.72 10.85
CA PHE A 198 29.21 2.52 10.16
C PHE A 198 29.22 1.31 11.12
N GLN A 199 29.74 1.50 12.33
CA GLN A 199 29.81 0.42 13.33
C GLN A 199 28.42 -0.06 13.75
N SER A 200 27.44 0.85 13.91
CA SER A 200 26.06 0.45 14.17
C SER A 200 25.44 -0.33 13.01
N VAL A 201 25.53 0.17 11.77
CA VAL A 201 24.92 -0.51 10.61
C VAL A 201 25.60 -1.85 10.32
N LEU A 202 26.92 -1.96 10.54
CA LEU A 202 27.63 -3.24 10.46
C LEU A 202 27.11 -4.24 11.50
N GLN A 203 26.86 -3.82 12.75
CA GLN A 203 26.29 -4.72 13.77
C GLN A 203 24.86 -5.14 13.41
N ASP A 204 24.03 -4.23 12.92
CA ASP A 204 22.66 -4.54 12.46
C ASP A 204 22.69 -5.59 11.32
N LEU A 205 23.58 -5.43 10.34
CA LEU A 205 23.80 -6.39 9.25
C LEU A 205 24.34 -7.75 9.72
N ILE A 206 25.22 -7.77 10.74
CA ILE A 206 25.71 -9.02 11.36
C ILE A 206 24.55 -9.76 12.01
N ASP A 207 23.74 -9.08 12.82
CA ASP A 207 22.60 -9.68 13.53
C ASP A 207 21.54 -10.18 12.52
N TYR A 208 21.28 -9.44 11.44
CA TYR A 208 20.41 -9.90 10.35
C TYR A 208 20.95 -11.17 9.66
N LYS A 209 22.24 -11.25 9.34
CA LYS A 209 22.84 -12.46 8.75
C LYS A 209 22.81 -13.65 9.71
N VAL A 210 23.04 -13.45 11.02
CA VAL A 210 22.94 -14.52 12.03
C VAL A 210 21.51 -15.08 12.11
N LEU A 211 20.50 -14.20 12.18
CA LEU A 211 19.09 -14.60 12.22
C LEU A 211 18.63 -15.27 10.92
N ALA A 212 19.09 -14.80 9.76
CA ALA A 212 18.83 -15.42 8.47
C ALA A 212 19.46 -16.83 8.36
N GLY A 213 20.72 -17.00 8.81
CA GLY A 213 21.40 -18.29 8.82
C GLY A 213 20.69 -19.35 9.67
N GLU A 214 20.16 -18.95 10.83
CA GLU A 214 19.34 -19.85 11.67
C GLU A 214 17.98 -20.16 11.02
N ALA A 215 17.36 -19.20 10.32
CA ALA A 215 16.11 -19.44 9.58
C ALA A 215 16.29 -20.43 8.43
N LEU A 216 17.41 -20.37 7.68
CA LEU A 216 17.80 -21.34 6.65
C LEU A 216 18.14 -22.70 7.25
N THR A 217 18.86 -22.73 8.38
CA THR A 217 19.17 -23.98 9.12
C THR A 217 17.90 -24.70 9.58
N ARG A 218 16.85 -23.93 9.93
CA ARG A 218 15.50 -24.44 10.26
C ARG A 218 14.58 -24.62 9.03
N GLN A 219 15.08 -24.39 7.82
CA GLN A 219 14.35 -24.54 6.54
C GLN A 219 13.04 -23.72 6.47
N LEU A 220 12.97 -22.57 7.17
CA LEU A 220 11.76 -21.76 7.24
C LEU A 220 11.40 -21.13 5.88
N ASP A 221 12.42 -20.81 5.09
CA ASP A 221 12.39 -20.39 3.68
C ASP A 221 11.73 -21.41 2.75
N GLN A 222 11.81 -22.71 3.08
CA GLN A 222 11.25 -23.80 2.29
C GLN A 222 9.75 -24.02 2.53
N SER A 223 9.14 -23.34 3.50
CA SER A 223 7.68 -23.35 3.68
C SER A 223 6.98 -22.63 2.52
N GLU A 224 5.81 -23.11 2.11
CA GLU A 224 5.03 -22.53 0.99
C GLU A 224 4.80 -21.01 1.16
N GLY A 225 4.39 -20.59 2.35
CA GLY A 225 4.19 -19.18 2.68
C GLY A 225 5.48 -18.35 2.67
N ALA A 226 6.65 -18.93 2.97
CA ALA A 226 7.92 -18.22 2.85
C ALA A 226 8.39 -18.13 1.39
N ARG A 227 8.32 -19.23 0.62
CA ARG A 227 8.63 -19.22 -0.82
C ARG A 227 7.80 -18.18 -1.57
N PHE A 228 6.49 -18.11 -1.31
CA PHE A 228 5.61 -17.10 -1.90
C PHE A 228 6.00 -15.67 -1.50
N ARG A 229 6.33 -15.43 -0.22
CA ARG A 229 6.77 -14.10 0.26
C ARG A 229 8.10 -13.67 -0.36
N LEU A 230 9.08 -14.56 -0.42
CA LEU A 230 10.40 -14.31 -0.99
C LEU A 230 10.31 -14.04 -2.50
N GLN A 231 9.52 -14.83 -3.23
CA GLN A 231 9.26 -14.60 -4.66
C GLN A 231 8.51 -13.27 -4.88
N SER A 232 7.44 -13.00 -4.13
CA SER A 232 6.68 -11.74 -4.26
C SER A 232 7.52 -10.52 -3.89
N ALA A 233 8.42 -10.61 -2.92
CA ALA A 233 9.36 -9.55 -2.58
C ALA A 233 10.37 -9.33 -3.72
N ARG A 234 11.00 -10.40 -4.22
CA ARG A 234 11.93 -10.36 -5.36
C ARG A 234 11.29 -9.71 -6.59
N ASP A 235 10.10 -10.13 -6.96
CA ASP A 235 9.45 -9.65 -8.19
C ASP A 235 8.99 -8.19 -8.06
N LYS A 236 8.61 -7.74 -6.86
CA LYS A 236 8.35 -6.31 -6.57
C LYS A 236 9.63 -5.48 -6.63
N ILE A 237 10.73 -5.95 -6.02
CA ILE A 237 12.02 -5.26 -6.05
C ILE A 237 12.51 -5.12 -7.50
N LEU A 238 12.46 -6.17 -8.30
CA LEU A 238 12.82 -6.12 -9.71
C LEU A 238 11.89 -5.22 -10.55
N SER A 239 10.60 -5.17 -10.21
CA SER A 239 9.65 -4.24 -10.86
C SER A 239 9.97 -2.78 -10.53
N ASN A 240 10.26 -2.48 -9.26
CA ASN A 240 10.64 -1.13 -8.83
C ASN A 240 11.97 -0.70 -9.47
N LEU A 241 12.99 -1.55 -9.47
CA LEU A 241 14.29 -1.25 -10.09
C LEU A 241 14.16 -0.97 -11.60
N LEU A 242 13.33 -1.74 -12.32
CA LEU A 242 13.05 -1.48 -13.74
C LEU A 242 12.30 -0.15 -13.95
N ILE A 243 11.40 0.21 -13.03
CA ILE A 243 10.70 1.49 -13.07
C ILE A 243 11.67 2.65 -12.80
N GLU A 244 12.53 2.53 -11.78
CA GLU A 244 13.51 3.54 -11.42
C GLU A 244 14.51 3.81 -12.57
N ASP A 245 15.04 2.74 -13.17
CA ASP A 245 15.94 2.76 -14.33
C ASP A 245 15.30 3.47 -15.54
N VAL A 246 14.11 3.03 -15.98
CA VAL A 246 13.47 3.56 -17.18
C VAL A 246 12.86 4.95 -16.98
N VAL A 247 12.29 5.25 -15.80
CA VAL A 247 11.66 6.56 -15.54
C VAL A 247 12.70 7.67 -15.39
N ALA A 248 13.87 7.40 -14.80
CA ALA A 248 14.93 8.39 -14.65
C ALA A 248 15.39 8.98 -16.00
N ASP A 249 15.51 8.13 -17.03
CA ASP A 249 15.90 8.54 -18.38
C ASP A 249 14.82 9.36 -19.12
N GLN A 250 13.54 9.22 -18.76
CA GLN A 250 12.43 9.89 -19.44
C GLN A 250 11.97 11.19 -18.74
N VAL A 251 11.97 11.23 -17.40
CA VAL A 251 11.45 12.37 -16.62
C VAL A 251 12.55 13.42 -16.36
N THR A 252 13.15 13.90 -17.45
CA THR A 252 14.25 14.88 -17.44
C THR A 252 13.74 16.32 -17.25
N GLU A 253 14.60 17.23 -16.78
CA GLU A 253 14.31 18.69 -16.68
C GLU A 253 13.73 19.26 -17.98
N THR A 254 14.26 18.86 -19.13
CA THR A 254 13.80 19.29 -20.46
C THR A 254 12.37 18.83 -20.73
N ALA A 255 12.03 17.59 -20.36
CA ALA A 255 10.69 17.04 -20.53
C ALA A 255 9.68 17.64 -19.52
N ILE A 256 10.10 17.89 -18.28
CA ILE A 256 9.30 18.58 -17.24
C ILE A 256 8.96 20.01 -17.69
N ARG A 257 9.94 20.76 -18.19
CA ARG A 257 9.75 22.13 -18.71
C ARG A 257 8.81 22.13 -19.92
N ARG A 258 9.04 21.25 -20.90
CA ARG A 258 8.14 21.11 -22.06
C ARG A 258 6.70 20.81 -21.64
N MET A 259 6.48 19.91 -20.68
CA MET A 259 5.13 19.60 -20.16
C MET A 259 4.50 20.81 -19.46
N PHE A 260 5.27 21.60 -18.70
CA PHE A 260 4.81 22.85 -18.12
C PHE A 260 4.43 23.88 -19.20
N ASP A 261 5.28 24.10 -20.19
CA ASP A 261 5.03 25.05 -21.29
C ASP A 261 3.78 24.64 -22.12
N GLU A 262 3.63 23.33 -22.37
CA GLU A 262 2.43 22.76 -23.00
C GLU A 262 1.18 23.01 -22.15
N GLN A 263 1.22 22.77 -20.84
CA GLN A 263 0.10 23.03 -19.92
C GLN A 263 -0.23 24.52 -19.79
N MET A 264 0.76 25.40 -19.71
CA MET A 264 0.55 26.86 -19.68
C MET A 264 -0.06 27.38 -20.99
N SER A 265 0.27 26.78 -22.14
CA SER A 265 -0.34 27.14 -23.42
C SER A 265 -1.84 26.82 -23.52
N LEU A 266 -2.33 25.91 -22.67
CA LEU A 266 -3.73 25.48 -22.58
C LEU A 266 -4.48 26.12 -21.39
N LEU A 267 -3.77 26.81 -20.50
CA LEU A 267 -4.33 27.39 -19.28
C LEU A 267 -5.19 28.62 -19.59
N GLN A 268 -6.50 28.51 -19.36
CA GLN A 268 -7.42 29.64 -19.38
C GLN A 268 -7.49 30.22 -17.96
N LEU A 269 -6.74 31.29 -17.72
CA LEU A 269 -6.77 32.04 -16.46
C LEU A 269 -8.12 32.73 -16.28
N GLY A 270 -8.75 32.50 -15.14
CA GLY A 270 -9.97 33.16 -14.72
C GLY A 270 -9.74 34.53 -14.11
N SER A 271 -10.66 34.93 -13.23
CA SER A 271 -10.46 36.07 -12.34
C SER A 271 -10.68 35.64 -10.89
N GLU A 272 -9.83 36.12 -10.01
CA GLU A 272 -9.97 35.95 -8.57
C GLU A 272 -10.63 37.19 -7.97
N ALA A 273 -11.51 36.98 -6.99
CA ALA A 273 -12.01 38.06 -6.16
C ALA A 273 -11.59 37.81 -4.70
N ARG A 274 -11.21 38.87 -3.97
CA ARG A 274 -11.19 38.79 -2.51
C ARG A 274 -12.61 38.99 -2.01
N LEU A 275 -13.16 38.00 -1.33
CA LEU A 275 -14.55 38.01 -0.87
C LEU A 275 -14.63 37.90 0.65
N ARG A 276 -15.62 38.59 1.24
CA ARG A 276 -16.21 38.19 2.52
C ARG A 276 -17.61 37.66 2.31
N HIS A 277 -18.07 36.73 3.15
CA HIS A 277 -19.47 36.32 3.16
C HIS A 277 -20.05 36.12 4.56
N ILE A 278 -21.38 36.13 4.65
CA ILE A 278 -22.16 35.73 5.83
C ILE A 278 -23.21 34.72 5.35
N LEU A 279 -23.22 33.52 5.92
CA LEU A 279 -24.22 32.48 5.68
C LEU A 279 -25.23 32.45 6.83
N VAL A 280 -26.53 32.43 6.54
CA VAL A 280 -27.62 32.26 7.52
C VAL A 280 -28.69 31.30 6.98
N GLU A 281 -29.56 30.80 7.86
CA GLU A 281 -30.56 29.79 7.51
C GLU A 281 -31.69 30.37 6.63
N THR A 282 -32.10 31.63 6.88
CA THR A 282 -33.32 32.21 6.31
C THR A 282 -33.10 33.56 5.62
N GLU A 283 -33.93 33.83 4.61
CA GLU A 283 -33.99 35.12 3.91
C GLU A 283 -34.24 36.29 4.87
N GLN A 284 -35.07 36.08 5.90
CA GLN A 284 -35.39 37.11 6.89
C GLN A 284 -34.15 37.53 7.71
N GLN A 285 -33.32 36.57 8.12
CA GLN A 285 -32.05 36.86 8.80
C GLN A 285 -31.09 37.61 7.86
N ALA A 286 -31.00 37.20 6.59
CA ALA A 286 -30.11 37.85 5.62
C ALA A 286 -30.56 39.29 5.30
N ASN A 287 -31.86 39.53 5.14
CA ASN A 287 -32.40 40.88 4.97
C ASN A 287 -32.18 41.77 6.22
N GLN A 288 -32.28 41.22 7.43
CA GLN A 288 -31.95 41.94 8.67
C GLN A 288 -30.47 42.33 8.75
N ILE A 289 -29.56 41.41 8.41
CA ILE A 289 -28.11 41.67 8.42
C ILE A 289 -27.75 42.67 7.31
N LYS A 290 -28.34 42.56 6.10
CA LYS A 290 -28.12 43.54 5.03
C LYS A 290 -28.55 44.95 5.44
N ALA A 291 -29.70 45.10 6.11
CA ALA A 291 -30.15 46.40 6.63
C ALA A 291 -29.22 46.98 7.71
N GLN A 292 -28.54 46.14 8.50
CA GLN A 292 -27.53 46.58 9.47
C GLN A 292 -26.22 47.02 8.77
N LEU A 293 -25.78 46.25 7.77
CA LEU A 293 -24.62 46.59 6.94
C LEU A 293 -24.82 47.91 6.17
N ASP A 294 -26.01 48.11 5.60
CA ASP A 294 -26.39 49.37 4.93
C ASP A 294 -26.51 50.55 5.91
N GLY A 295 -26.74 50.26 7.19
CA GLY A 295 -26.65 51.22 8.29
C GLY A 295 -25.22 51.49 8.78
N GLY A 296 -24.19 50.91 8.16
CA GLY A 296 -22.78 51.10 8.51
C GLY A 296 -22.26 50.20 9.63
N ALA A 297 -22.96 49.10 9.96
CA ALA A 297 -22.42 48.09 10.87
C ALA A 297 -21.23 47.33 10.26
N ASP A 298 -20.29 46.89 11.10
CA ASP A 298 -19.11 46.17 10.61
C ASP A 298 -19.43 44.76 10.09
N PHE A 299 -18.86 44.43 8.93
CA PHE A 299 -19.08 43.14 8.27
C PHE A 299 -18.40 41.99 9.03
N ALA A 300 -17.20 42.19 9.57
CA ALA A 300 -16.47 41.15 10.27
C ALA A 300 -17.15 40.78 11.60
N GLN A 301 -17.64 41.78 12.34
CA GLN A 301 -18.45 41.56 13.56
C GLN A 301 -19.75 40.82 13.24
N LEU A 302 -20.52 41.26 12.24
CA LEU A 302 -21.78 40.59 11.88
C LEU A 302 -21.56 39.18 11.33
N ALA A 303 -20.47 38.94 10.60
CA ALA A 303 -20.05 37.60 10.22
C ALA A 303 -19.76 36.75 11.47
N PHE A 304 -18.93 37.24 12.39
CA PHE A 304 -18.55 36.54 13.62
C PHE A 304 -19.74 36.18 14.51
N GLU A 305 -20.68 37.11 14.69
CA GLU A 305 -21.88 36.92 15.52
C GLU A 305 -22.94 36.03 14.87
N ARG A 306 -23.12 36.09 13.54
CA ARG A 306 -24.34 35.59 12.88
C ARG A 306 -24.12 34.55 11.79
N SER A 307 -22.92 34.41 11.25
CA SER A 307 -22.67 33.42 10.20
C SER A 307 -22.78 31.99 10.73
N LEU A 308 -23.33 31.09 9.92
CA LEU A 308 -23.34 29.64 10.15
C LEU A 308 -22.15 28.94 9.50
N ASP A 309 -21.34 29.64 8.69
CA ASP A 309 -20.09 29.07 8.19
C ASP A 309 -19.01 29.09 9.27
N GLU A 310 -18.81 27.96 9.94
CA GLU A 310 -17.81 27.82 11.00
C GLU A 310 -16.37 28.04 10.52
N ALA A 311 -16.09 27.92 9.21
CA ALA A 311 -14.75 28.07 8.66
C ALA A 311 -14.29 29.54 8.64
N THR A 312 -15.08 30.44 8.04
CA THR A 312 -14.71 31.86 7.88
C THR A 312 -15.25 32.78 8.99
N ARG A 313 -16.24 32.34 9.77
CA ARG A 313 -16.85 33.14 10.86
C ARG A 313 -15.84 33.74 11.83
N ALA A 314 -14.79 32.99 12.18
CA ALA A 314 -13.73 33.47 13.07
C ALA A 314 -12.89 34.61 12.46
N GLU A 315 -12.76 34.66 11.14
CA GLU A 315 -11.95 35.62 10.38
C GLU A 315 -12.79 36.76 9.78
N GLY A 316 -14.01 36.96 10.30
CA GLY A 316 -14.92 37.99 9.83
C GLY A 316 -15.48 37.71 8.43
N GLY A 317 -15.69 36.44 8.11
CA GLY A 317 -16.25 35.98 6.84
C GLY A 317 -15.27 35.99 5.66
N ASP A 318 -13.98 36.25 5.89
CA ASP A 318 -12.96 36.32 4.82
C ASP A 318 -12.75 34.95 4.16
N LEU A 319 -12.71 34.96 2.83
CA LEU A 319 -12.38 33.78 2.02
C LEU A 319 -10.99 33.90 1.38
N GLY A 320 -10.28 35.02 1.60
CA GLY A 320 -9.09 35.36 0.83
C GLY A 320 -9.43 35.63 -0.63
N TYR A 321 -8.42 35.53 -1.50
CA TYR A 321 -8.64 35.51 -2.96
C TYR A 321 -9.14 34.13 -3.38
N VAL A 322 -10.24 34.11 -4.11
CA VAL A 322 -10.86 32.89 -4.63
C VAL A 322 -11.16 33.06 -6.12
N SER A 323 -10.76 32.06 -6.91
CA SER A 323 -11.09 31.98 -8.33
C SER A 323 -12.61 31.89 -8.51
N LEU A 324 -13.20 32.78 -9.32
CA LEU A 324 -14.66 32.87 -9.44
C LEU A 324 -15.29 31.62 -10.05
N ASP A 325 -14.52 30.80 -10.77
CA ASP A 325 -14.97 29.53 -11.36
C ASP A 325 -14.94 28.35 -10.36
N ALA A 326 -14.23 28.49 -9.24
CA ALA A 326 -14.25 27.54 -8.13
C ALA A 326 -15.44 27.74 -7.16
N LEU A 327 -16.16 28.87 -7.29
CA LEU A 327 -17.29 29.21 -6.42
C LEU A 327 -18.60 28.54 -6.82
N MET A 328 -19.47 28.30 -5.84
CA MET A 328 -20.83 27.82 -6.09
C MET A 328 -21.55 28.74 -7.11
N PRO A 329 -22.27 28.23 -8.13
CA PRO A 329 -22.78 29.05 -9.24
C PRO A 329 -23.68 30.24 -8.86
N ALA A 330 -24.36 30.20 -7.71
CA ALA A 330 -25.09 31.35 -7.18
C ALA A 330 -24.12 32.44 -6.69
N MET A 331 -23.14 32.05 -5.88
CA MET A 331 -22.13 32.94 -5.30
C MET A 331 -21.19 33.52 -6.36
N SER A 332 -20.77 32.72 -7.35
CA SER A 332 -19.97 33.21 -8.49
C SER A 332 -20.71 34.33 -9.24
N ARG A 333 -21.97 34.12 -9.63
CA ARG A 333 -22.78 35.16 -10.30
C ARG A 333 -22.95 36.41 -9.45
N THR A 334 -23.25 36.27 -8.16
CA THR A 334 -23.37 37.43 -7.27
C THR A 334 -22.03 38.17 -7.12
N ALA A 335 -20.91 37.46 -7.00
CA ALA A 335 -19.58 38.05 -6.88
C ALA A 335 -19.14 38.77 -8.16
N GLN A 336 -19.46 38.22 -9.33
CA GLN A 336 -19.25 38.86 -10.63
C GLN A 336 -20.05 40.17 -10.76
N ALA A 337 -21.34 40.14 -10.37
CA ALA A 337 -22.29 41.25 -10.49
C ALA A 337 -22.19 42.31 -9.38
N THR A 338 -21.46 42.05 -8.29
CA THR A 338 -21.21 43.02 -7.22
C THR A 338 -19.91 43.78 -7.50
N GLU A 339 -19.96 45.11 -7.42
CA GLU A 339 -18.79 45.97 -7.63
C GLU A 339 -17.78 45.88 -6.47
N ILE A 340 -16.51 46.23 -6.76
CA ILE A 340 -15.44 46.22 -5.74
C ILE A 340 -15.77 47.25 -4.64
N GLY A 341 -15.64 46.84 -3.39
CA GLY A 341 -16.01 47.58 -2.19
C GLY A 341 -17.48 47.39 -1.76
N GLN A 342 -18.36 46.88 -2.63
CA GLN A 342 -19.80 46.80 -2.38
C GLN A 342 -20.25 45.50 -1.71
N ILE A 343 -21.44 45.57 -1.11
CA ILE A 343 -22.13 44.47 -0.43
C ILE A 343 -23.35 44.05 -1.27
N SER A 344 -23.45 42.76 -1.57
CA SER A 344 -24.50 42.21 -2.41
C SER A 344 -25.89 42.28 -1.76
N ALA A 345 -26.95 42.20 -2.58
CA ALA A 345 -28.23 41.75 -2.08
C ALA A 345 -28.12 40.32 -1.51
N PRO A 346 -28.97 39.93 -0.53
CA PRO A 346 -29.09 38.55 -0.10
C PRO A 346 -29.43 37.59 -1.24
N PHE A 347 -28.82 36.42 -1.27
CA PHE A 347 -29.05 35.39 -2.30
C PHE A 347 -29.03 33.97 -1.71
N GLN A 348 -29.82 33.07 -2.29
CA GLN A 348 -29.90 31.68 -1.84
C GLN A 348 -28.84 30.78 -2.50
N SER A 349 -28.31 29.83 -1.74
CA SER A 349 -27.54 28.68 -2.24
C SER A 349 -28.10 27.36 -1.67
N GLN A 350 -27.42 26.24 -1.91
CA GLN A 350 -27.77 24.94 -1.30
C GLN A 350 -27.50 24.89 0.21
N LEU A 351 -26.69 25.80 0.76
CA LEU A 351 -26.32 25.85 2.18
C LEU A 351 -27.23 26.75 3.02
N GLY A 352 -28.01 27.62 2.38
CA GLY A 352 -28.84 28.63 3.04
C GLY A 352 -28.84 29.95 2.27
N TRP A 353 -28.89 31.06 3.00
CA TRP A 353 -28.91 32.43 2.48
C TRP A 353 -27.58 33.14 2.76
N HIS A 354 -27.04 33.79 1.72
CA HIS A 354 -25.75 34.45 1.79
C HIS A 354 -25.88 35.95 1.54
N ILE A 355 -24.98 36.71 2.16
CA ILE A 355 -24.60 38.07 1.78
C ILE A 355 -23.11 38.00 1.48
N LEU A 356 -22.63 38.63 0.40
CA LEU A 356 -21.20 38.78 0.14
C LEU A 356 -20.78 40.24 0.06
N LYS A 357 -19.49 40.49 0.31
CA LYS A 357 -18.80 41.74 0.03
C LYS A 357 -17.62 41.44 -0.89
N VAL A 358 -17.48 42.18 -1.97
CA VAL A 358 -16.27 42.11 -2.82
C VAL A 358 -15.26 43.12 -2.27
N GLU A 359 -14.11 42.66 -1.78
CA GLU A 359 -13.06 43.53 -1.26
C GLU A 359 -12.04 43.93 -2.33
N ASP A 360 -11.74 43.02 -3.27
CA ASP A 360 -10.88 43.26 -4.44
C ASP A 360 -11.21 42.29 -5.59
N ARG A 361 -10.73 42.56 -6.81
CA ARG A 361 -10.76 41.62 -7.95
C ARG A 361 -9.52 41.76 -8.83
N ARG A 362 -8.84 40.64 -9.12
CA ARG A 362 -7.63 40.56 -9.94
C ARG A 362 -7.74 39.49 -11.03
N ALA A 363 -6.88 39.57 -12.04
CA ALA A 363 -6.65 38.42 -12.92
C ALA A 363 -5.97 37.29 -12.12
N GLU A 364 -6.37 36.04 -12.39
CA GLU A 364 -5.72 34.87 -11.79
C GLU A 364 -4.26 34.78 -12.26
N ALA A 365 -3.34 34.50 -11.33
CA ALA A 365 -1.92 34.35 -11.66
C ALA A 365 -1.64 32.92 -12.17
N PRO A 366 -0.88 32.72 -13.25
CA PRO A 366 -0.46 31.38 -13.66
C PRO A 366 0.47 30.78 -12.60
N PRO A 367 0.30 29.49 -12.26
CA PRO A 367 1.18 28.82 -11.32
C PRO A 367 2.60 28.71 -11.89
N THR A 368 3.59 28.75 -11.01
CA THR A 368 4.99 28.64 -11.41
C THR A 368 5.37 27.19 -11.74
N LEU A 369 6.46 27.02 -12.48
CA LEU A 369 7.05 25.71 -12.76
C LEU A 369 7.30 24.93 -11.46
N ASP A 370 7.80 25.57 -10.40
CA ASP A 370 8.19 24.87 -9.18
C ASP A 370 7.00 24.48 -8.29
N GLU A 371 5.86 25.19 -8.38
CA GLU A 371 4.59 24.77 -7.77
C GLU A 371 3.96 23.56 -8.49
N MET A 372 4.05 23.53 -9.83
CA MET A 372 3.53 22.41 -10.64
C MET A 372 4.49 21.22 -10.74
N ARG A 373 5.80 21.43 -10.59
CA ARG A 373 6.87 20.43 -10.76
C ARG A 373 6.59 19.09 -10.07
N PRO A 374 6.17 19.02 -8.79
CA PRO A 374 5.86 17.74 -8.13
C PRO A 374 4.70 16.98 -8.79
N GLN A 375 3.74 17.72 -9.36
CA GLN A 375 2.53 17.21 -10.00
C GLN A 375 2.85 16.70 -11.41
N ILE A 376 3.62 17.49 -12.17
CA ILE A 376 4.14 17.16 -13.50
C ILE A 376 5.03 15.91 -13.45
N VAL A 377 6.03 15.87 -12.55
CA VAL A 377 6.91 14.71 -12.37
C VAL A 377 6.09 13.46 -12.03
N ARG A 378 5.16 13.56 -11.07
CA ARG A 378 4.29 12.42 -10.69
C ARG A 378 3.43 11.94 -11.87
N HIS A 379 2.87 12.84 -12.67
CA HIS A 379 2.08 12.50 -13.84
C HIS A 379 2.94 11.78 -14.89
N MET A 380 4.08 12.35 -15.28
CA MET A 380 5.00 11.77 -16.27
C MET A 380 5.53 10.40 -15.85
N THR A 381 5.85 10.21 -14.57
CA THR A 381 6.25 8.91 -14.00
C THR A 381 5.14 7.86 -14.16
N LEU A 382 3.89 8.18 -13.80
CA LEU A 382 2.77 7.24 -13.90
C LEU A 382 2.38 6.93 -15.36
N ASP A 383 2.51 7.92 -16.24
CA ASP A 383 2.32 7.82 -17.69
C ASP A 383 3.36 6.87 -18.32
N GLU A 384 4.66 7.07 -18.07
CA GLU A 384 5.69 6.17 -18.62
C GLU A 384 5.67 4.77 -17.98
N ILE A 385 5.37 4.62 -16.68
CA ILE A 385 5.10 3.30 -16.07
C ILE A 385 3.96 2.59 -16.82
N SER A 386 2.91 3.31 -17.19
CA SER A 386 1.77 2.75 -17.94
C SER A 386 2.18 2.35 -19.36
N ARG A 387 2.93 3.20 -20.07
CA ARG A 387 3.46 2.89 -21.42
C ARG A 387 4.43 1.73 -21.42
N LEU A 388 5.35 1.67 -20.45
CA LEU A 388 6.32 0.60 -20.28
C LEU A 388 5.62 -0.74 -19.98
N THR A 389 4.64 -0.72 -19.07
CA THR A 389 3.83 -1.90 -18.73
C THR A 389 3.10 -2.42 -19.95
N GLU A 390 2.42 -1.56 -20.71
CA GLU A 390 1.68 -1.95 -21.91
C GLU A 390 2.62 -2.48 -23.02
N ARG A 391 3.74 -1.78 -23.28
CA ARG A 391 4.79 -2.20 -24.22
C ARG A 391 5.34 -3.59 -23.91
N ILE A 392 5.60 -3.89 -22.63
CA ILE A 392 6.07 -5.21 -22.18
C ILE A 392 4.95 -6.25 -22.31
N ARG A 393 3.72 -5.94 -21.89
CA ARG A 393 2.57 -6.86 -21.97
C ARG A 393 2.24 -7.28 -23.40
N GLN A 394 2.39 -6.40 -24.40
CA GLN A 394 2.21 -6.73 -25.82
C GLN A 394 3.24 -7.76 -26.33
N SER A 395 4.41 -7.86 -25.69
CA SER A 395 5.44 -8.86 -25.99
C SER A 395 5.36 -10.14 -25.13
N ALA A 396 4.50 -10.16 -24.10
CA ALA A 396 4.44 -11.22 -23.11
C ALA A 396 3.35 -12.25 -23.42
N THR A 397 3.69 -13.53 -23.33
CA THR A 397 2.68 -14.61 -23.33
C THR A 397 1.94 -14.60 -22.00
N ILE A 398 0.66 -14.17 -22.01
CA ILE A 398 -0.18 -14.07 -20.81
C ILE A 398 -1.40 -14.98 -20.96
N GLU A 399 -1.45 -16.06 -20.18
CA GLU A 399 -2.58 -16.99 -20.10
C GLU A 399 -3.32 -16.83 -18.75
N VAL A 400 -4.55 -16.33 -18.78
CA VAL A 400 -5.38 -16.13 -17.58
C VAL A 400 -6.30 -17.32 -17.38
N LEU A 401 -5.84 -18.29 -16.57
CA LEU A 401 -6.56 -19.56 -16.33
C LEU A 401 -7.63 -19.48 -15.22
N ALA A 402 -7.58 -18.46 -14.37
CA ALA A 402 -8.55 -18.26 -13.30
C ALA A 402 -9.64 -17.28 -13.73
N GLN A 403 -10.87 -17.76 -13.84
CA GLN A 403 -12.05 -16.90 -13.99
C GLN A 403 -12.51 -16.42 -12.60
N SER A 404 -12.91 -15.15 -12.48
CA SER A 404 -13.71 -14.73 -11.33
C SER A 404 -15.04 -15.51 -11.35
N PRO A 405 -15.57 -15.96 -10.20
CA PRO A 405 -16.96 -16.38 -10.15
C PRO A 405 -17.86 -15.25 -10.67
N ALA A 406 -18.88 -15.62 -11.44
CA ALA A 406 -19.91 -14.68 -11.89
C ALA A 406 -20.71 -14.13 -10.68
N PRO A 407 -21.18 -12.87 -10.74
CA PRO A 407 -21.94 -12.25 -9.66
C PRO A 407 -23.36 -12.83 -9.49
#